data_AF-A0A0Q1DJ35-F1
#
_entry.id   AF-A0A0Q1DJ35-F1
#
_cell.length_a   1.000
_cell.length_b   1.000
_cell.length_c   1.000
_cell.angle_alpha   90.00
_cell.angle_beta   90.00
_cell.angle_gamma   90.00
#
_symmetry.space_group_name_H-M   'P 1'
#
loop_
_entity.id
_entity.type
_entity.pdbx_description
1 polymer ?
#
loop_
_entity_poly.entity_id
_entity_poly.type
_entity_poly.pdbx_seq_one_letter_code
_entity_poly.pdbx_strand_id
1 'polypeptide(L)'
;MSLKLTFRILTFSICFLFQNYSLAQHLEKWYLDENNIKISETTYQRKLDSDIYITEILGNKDTLIYRLQLKELLGVLEEKKRTQLFQILAQRNGVDTTKTIFIRYTDTLYSKEVLKGRKQKIPLKNGHTSYSNDYEQFIRNSKSWVKRKNKKLVTYNFYSHNQNSNDEFDGTQWHKDPLSLIKKMFSSFNSNYGFFLAIHPDGRYWVSNSCLTNNLDKKMVDDKAWNQHYASYQGKYLQLNPIQRK
;
A
#
# COMPACT_ATOMS: atom_id res chain seq x y z
N MET A 1 1.03 69.63 -17.76
CA MET A 1 1.08 68.15 -17.99
C MET A 1 -0.31 67.72 -18.42
N SER A 2 -0.49 67.17 -19.63
CA SER A 2 -1.85 67.01 -20.21
C SER A 2 -2.62 65.87 -19.53
N LEU A 3 -3.92 66.07 -19.32
CA LEU A 3 -4.85 65.11 -18.72
C LEU A 3 -4.80 63.72 -19.41
N LYS A 4 -4.37 63.68 -20.68
CA LYS A 4 -4.21 62.45 -21.47
C LYS A 4 -3.01 61.62 -21.02
N LEU A 5 -1.94 62.25 -20.54
CA LEU A 5 -0.73 61.55 -20.09
C LEU A 5 -0.96 60.88 -18.73
N THR A 6 -1.61 61.58 -17.79
CA THR A 6 -1.96 61.02 -16.48
C THR A 6 -2.95 59.87 -16.61
N PHE A 7 -3.94 59.97 -17.52
CA PHE A 7 -4.89 58.88 -17.77
C PHE A 7 -4.21 57.62 -18.31
N ARG A 8 -3.27 57.76 -19.27
CA ARG A 8 -2.51 56.63 -19.84
C ARG A 8 -1.62 55.93 -18.81
N ILE A 9 -0.96 56.70 -17.95
CA ILE A 9 -0.12 56.13 -16.87
C ILE A 9 -1.00 55.37 -15.88
N LEU A 10 -2.15 55.94 -15.50
CA LEU A 10 -3.09 55.29 -14.58
C LEU A 10 -3.64 53.98 -15.16
N THR A 11 -3.99 53.94 -16.46
CA THR A 11 -4.48 52.71 -17.10
C THR A 11 -3.40 51.63 -17.14
N PHE A 12 -2.15 52.02 -17.43
CA PHE A 12 -1.02 51.09 -17.47
C PHE A 12 -0.71 50.51 -16.08
N SER A 13 -0.75 51.34 -15.02
CA SER A 13 -0.57 50.88 -13.64
C SER A 13 -1.69 49.93 -13.20
N ILE A 14 -2.94 50.21 -13.57
CA ILE A 14 -4.08 49.33 -13.25
C ILE A 14 -3.95 47.97 -13.95
N CYS A 15 -3.57 47.94 -15.23
CA CYS A 15 -3.33 46.68 -15.96
C CYS A 15 -2.16 45.87 -15.36
N PHE A 16 -1.11 46.52 -14.86
CA PHE A 16 0.03 45.84 -14.22
C PHE A 16 -0.36 45.22 -12.86
N LEU A 17 -1.29 45.85 -12.13
CA LEU A 17 -1.82 45.29 -10.89
C LEU A 17 -2.65 44.02 -11.16
N PHE A 18 -3.49 44.02 -12.21
CA PHE A 18 -4.31 42.85 -12.56
C PHE A 18 -3.51 41.64 -13.08
N GLN A 19 -2.34 41.84 -13.69
CA GLN A 19 -1.47 40.73 -14.12
C GLN A 19 -0.83 39.97 -12.95
N ASN A 20 -0.70 40.61 -11.78
CA ASN A 20 -0.17 39.97 -10.57
C ASN A 20 -1.26 39.30 -9.71
N TYR A 21 -2.54 39.52 -10.02
CA TYR A 21 -3.68 38.86 -9.39
C TYR A 21 -4.12 37.58 -10.11
N SER A 22 -3.20 36.89 -10.78
CA SER A 22 -3.37 35.46 -11.02
C SER A 22 -3.40 34.77 -9.66
N LEU A 23 -4.58 34.75 -9.05
CA LEU A 23 -5.00 33.88 -7.95
C LEU A 23 -4.88 32.44 -8.46
N ALA A 24 -3.64 31.97 -8.63
CA ALA A 24 -3.35 30.57 -8.51
C ALA A 24 -3.80 30.23 -7.10
N GLN A 25 -4.97 29.57 -6.98
CA GLN A 25 -5.37 28.92 -5.76
C GLN A 25 -4.24 27.96 -5.41
N HIS A 26 -3.31 28.42 -4.57
CA HIS A 26 -2.18 27.64 -4.14
C HIS A 26 -2.77 26.55 -3.24
N LEU A 27 -2.93 25.36 -3.82
CA LEU A 27 -3.29 24.16 -3.06
C LEU A 27 -2.33 24.04 -1.88
N GLU A 28 -2.89 24.02 -0.68
CA GLU A 28 -2.08 23.83 0.52
C GLU A 28 -1.47 22.43 0.49
N LYS A 29 -0.15 22.34 0.65
CA LYS A 29 0.56 21.05 0.63
C LYS A 29 0.90 20.60 2.04
N TRP A 30 0.46 19.41 2.40
CA TRP A 30 0.82 18.76 3.66
C TRP A 30 1.69 17.56 3.40
N TYR A 31 2.80 17.46 4.14
CA TYR A 31 3.68 16.31 4.11
C TYR A 31 3.54 15.56 5.43
N LEU A 32 3.12 14.31 5.37
CA LEU A 32 2.91 13.45 6.52
C LEU A 32 3.90 12.29 6.48
N ASP A 33 4.42 11.92 7.65
CA ASP A 33 5.20 10.70 7.82
C ASP A 33 4.32 9.44 7.93
N GLU A 34 4.96 8.28 8.13
CA GLU A 34 4.30 6.98 8.30
C GLU A 34 3.38 6.87 9.52
N ASN A 35 3.52 7.78 10.49
CA ASN A 35 2.70 7.86 11.69
C ASN A 35 1.61 8.94 11.57
N ASN A 36 1.41 9.51 10.37
CA ASN A 36 0.53 10.65 10.09
C ASN A 36 0.92 11.94 10.83
N ILE A 37 2.19 12.09 11.21
CA ILE A 37 2.72 13.31 11.81
C ILE A 37 3.17 14.25 10.70
N LYS A 38 2.80 15.54 10.78
CA LYS A 38 3.22 16.56 9.82
C LYS A 38 4.73 16.78 9.92
N ILE A 39 5.42 16.71 8.78
CA ILE A 39 6.86 16.91 8.65
C ILE A 39 7.17 18.00 7.61
N SER A 40 8.42 18.47 7.59
CA SER A 40 8.86 19.39 6.54
C SER A 40 8.96 18.70 5.17
N GLU A 41 8.81 19.46 4.08
CA GLU A 41 9.02 18.95 2.73
C GLU A 41 10.41 18.31 2.56
N THR A 42 11.45 18.96 3.10
CA THR A 42 12.82 18.42 3.07
C THR A 42 12.94 17.08 3.78
N THR A 43 12.30 16.94 4.95
CA THR A 43 12.27 15.65 5.67
C THR A 43 11.52 14.59 4.87
N TYR A 44 10.43 14.97 4.23
CA TYR A 44 9.62 14.09 3.40
C TYR A 44 10.41 13.59 2.19
N GLN A 45 11.04 14.48 1.42
CA GLN A 45 11.83 14.10 0.24
C GLN A 45 12.98 13.17 0.62
N ARG A 46 13.73 13.50 1.68
CA ARG A 46 14.81 12.64 2.19
C ARG A 46 14.34 11.22 2.54
N LYS A 47 13.14 11.09 3.13
CA LYS A 47 12.55 9.78 3.42
C LYS A 47 12.08 9.08 2.14
N LEU A 48 11.42 9.80 1.24
CA LEU A 48 10.90 9.27 -0.03
C LEU A 48 12.01 8.77 -0.97
N ASP A 49 13.20 9.37 -0.92
CA ASP A 49 14.38 8.94 -1.67
C ASP A 49 14.88 7.54 -1.24
N SER A 50 14.40 7.02 -0.11
CA SER A 50 14.69 5.67 0.34
C SER A 50 13.78 4.63 -0.29
N ASP A 51 14.33 3.44 -0.57
CA ASP A 51 13.62 2.30 -1.12
C ASP A 51 12.61 1.64 -0.16
N ILE A 52 12.59 2.05 1.11
CA ILE A 52 11.66 1.55 2.12
C ILE A 52 10.34 2.34 2.18
N TYR A 53 10.26 3.50 1.51
CA TYR A 53 9.07 4.35 1.50
C TYR A 53 8.40 4.39 0.11
N ILE A 54 7.10 4.64 0.14
CA ILE A 54 6.28 5.02 -1.01
C ILE A 54 5.42 6.23 -0.62
N THR A 55 4.87 6.92 -1.61
CA THR A 55 3.93 8.02 -1.37
C THR A 55 2.50 7.61 -1.68
N GLU A 56 1.60 8.02 -0.81
CA GLU A 56 0.17 8.15 -1.07
C GLU A 56 -0.14 9.64 -1.26
N ILE A 57 -0.83 9.99 -2.34
CA ILE A 57 -1.27 11.37 -2.60
C ILE A 57 -2.78 11.40 -2.42
N LEU A 58 -3.24 12.19 -1.46
CA LEU A 58 -4.66 12.46 -1.22
C LEU A 58 -4.90 13.93 -1.50
N GLY A 59 -6.07 14.29 -2.00
CA GLY A 59 -6.34 15.68 -2.28
C GLY A 59 -7.82 16.00 -2.39
N ASN A 60 -8.13 17.25 -2.10
CA ASN A 60 -9.42 17.86 -2.41
C ASN A 60 -9.16 19.16 -3.19
N LYS A 61 -10.14 20.07 -3.26
CA LYS A 61 -10.03 21.31 -4.03
C LYS A 61 -9.02 22.31 -3.47
N ASP A 62 -8.68 22.21 -2.19
CA ASP A 62 -7.92 23.23 -1.47
C ASP A 62 -6.60 22.68 -0.90
N THR A 63 -6.47 21.36 -0.78
CA THR A 63 -5.35 20.70 -0.11
C THR A 63 -4.86 19.48 -0.87
N LEU A 64 -3.53 19.33 -0.95
CA LEU A 64 -2.84 18.12 -1.37
C LEU A 64 -2.03 17.56 -0.18
N ILE A 65 -2.32 16.32 0.20
CA ILE A 65 -1.64 15.61 1.27
C ILE A 65 -0.74 14.55 0.64
N TYR A 66 0.57 14.69 0.87
CA TYR A 66 1.60 13.73 0.52
C TYR A 66 1.95 12.93 1.77
N ARG A 67 1.50 11.68 1.83
CA ARG A 67 1.71 10.80 2.98
C ARG A 67 2.74 9.73 2.65
N LEU A 68 3.77 9.63 3.47
CA LEU A 68 4.71 8.51 3.40
C LEU A 68 4.06 7.25 3.95
N GLN A 69 4.25 6.15 3.25
CA GLN A 69 3.92 4.82 3.73
C GLN A 69 5.16 3.94 3.62
N LEU A 70 5.33 3.04 4.59
CA LEU A 70 6.34 2.01 4.45
C LEU A 70 5.92 1.06 3.32
N LYS A 71 6.87 0.72 2.45
CA LYS A 71 6.65 -0.23 1.36
C LYS A 71 6.37 -1.64 1.88
N GLU A 72 6.97 -1.95 3.02
CA GLU A 72 6.83 -3.21 3.74
C GLU A 72 6.98 -2.99 5.25
N LEU A 73 6.44 -3.91 6.05
CA LEU A 73 6.69 -4.00 7.48
C LEU A 73 7.37 -5.29 7.81
N LEU A 74 8.34 -5.23 8.71
CA LEU A 74 8.91 -6.42 9.32
C LEU A 74 8.83 -6.28 10.84
N GLY A 75 8.52 -7.39 11.52
CA GLY A 75 8.45 -7.40 12.97
C GLY A 75 8.35 -8.80 13.55
N VAL A 76 8.06 -8.84 14.86
CA VAL A 76 7.82 -10.08 15.61
C VAL A 76 6.51 -9.92 16.37
N LEU A 77 5.61 -10.89 16.25
CA LEU A 77 4.39 -10.94 17.04
C LEU A 77 4.70 -11.23 18.50
N GLU A 78 4.04 -10.54 19.41
CA GLU A 78 3.97 -10.94 20.82
C GLU A 78 3.45 -12.38 20.92
N GLU A 79 4.01 -13.16 21.85
CA GLU A 79 3.67 -14.57 22.03
C GLU A 79 2.17 -14.81 22.15
N LYS A 80 1.46 -14.00 22.95
CA LYS A 80 0.00 -14.10 23.11
C LYS A 80 -0.74 -13.91 21.78
N LYS A 81 -0.39 -12.88 21.02
CA LYS A 81 -1.01 -12.57 19.71
C LYS A 81 -0.70 -13.67 18.69
N ARG A 82 0.55 -14.16 18.67
CA ARG A 82 0.99 -15.27 17.82
C ARG A 82 0.16 -16.53 18.11
N THR A 83 0.07 -16.95 19.36
CA THR A 83 -0.66 -18.14 19.77
C THR A 83 -2.14 -18.04 19.41
N GLN A 84 -2.79 -16.90 19.68
CA GLN A 84 -4.19 -16.67 19.32
C GLN A 84 -4.42 -16.73 17.81
N LEU A 85 -3.57 -16.06 17.02
CA LEU A 85 -3.64 -16.08 15.56
C LEU A 85 -3.49 -17.52 15.04
N PHE A 86 -2.49 -18.26 15.52
CA PHE A 86 -2.19 -19.60 15.05
C PHE A 86 -3.29 -20.60 15.40
N GLN A 87 -3.86 -20.52 16.61
CA GLN A 87 -5.01 -21.33 16.97
C GLN A 87 -6.19 -21.12 16.02
N ILE A 88 -6.51 -19.86 15.69
CA ILE A 88 -7.61 -19.53 14.79
C ILE A 88 -7.34 -20.04 13.37
N LEU A 89 -6.14 -19.78 12.84
CA LEU A 89 -5.75 -20.23 11.50
C LEU A 89 -5.77 -21.76 11.38
N ALA A 90 -5.23 -22.48 12.37
CA ALA A 90 -5.22 -23.94 12.38
C ALA A 90 -6.64 -24.51 12.52
N GLN A 91 -7.42 -24.06 13.51
CA GLN A 91 -8.73 -24.63 13.81
C GLN A 91 -9.78 -24.31 12.76
N ARG A 92 -9.80 -23.08 12.22
CA ARG A 92 -10.86 -22.65 11.30
C ARG A 92 -10.52 -22.81 9.83
N ASN A 93 -9.24 -22.76 9.48
CA ASN A 93 -8.80 -22.76 8.09
C ASN A 93 -7.90 -23.95 7.74
N GLY A 94 -7.57 -24.82 8.70
CA GLY A 94 -6.71 -25.98 8.48
C GLY A 94 -5.27 -25.59 8.12
N VAL A 95 -4.84 -24.39 8.51
CA VAL A 95 -3.49 -23.88 8.21
C VAL A 95 -2.46 -24.61 9.05
N ASP A 96 -1.43 -25.16 8.39
CA ASP A 96 -0.25 -25.71 9.06
C ASP A 96 0.65 -24.58 9.60
N THR A 97 0.51 -24.26 10.89
CA THR A 97 1.25 -23.20 11.57
C THR A 97 2.65 -23.59 11.99
N THR A 98 3.09 -24.84 11.73
CA THR A 98 4.47 -25.28 12.00
C THR A 98 5.46 -24.85 10.91
N LYS A 99 4.94 -24.34 9.79
CA LYS A 99 5.70 -23.87 8.64
C LYS A 99 5.51 -22.36 8.45
N THR A 100 6.38 -21.75 7.66
CA THR A 100 6.18 -20.36 7.23
C THR A 100 4.91 -20.28 6.38
N ILE A 101 3.96 -19.49 6.88
CA ILE A 101 2.65 -19.25 6.26
C ILE A 101 2.80 -18.05 5.32
N PHE A 102 2.44 -18.22 4.06
CA PHE A 102 2.32 -17.12 3.12
C PHE A 102 0.84 -16.84 2.84
N ILE A 103 0.37 -15.63 3.14
CA ILE A 103 -1.01 -15.20 2.96
C ILE A 103 -1.04 -14.15 1.86
N ARG A 104 -1.89 -14.40 0.85
CA ARG A 104 -2.41 -13.36 -0.02
C ARG A 104 -3.76 -12.92 0.51
N TYR A 105 -3.84 -11.68 0.95
CA TYR A 105 -5.04 -11.10 1.52
C TYR A 105 -5.74 -10.19 0.51
N THR A 106 -7.06 -10.28 0.42
CA THR A 106 -7.90 -9.28 -0.26
C THR A 106 -9.01 -8.82 0.65
N ASP A 107 -9.43 -7.56 0.57
CA ASP A 107 -10.52 -7.11 1.43
C ASP A 107 -11.86 -7.73 1.01
N THR A 108 -12.10 -7.81 -0.31
CA THR A 108 -13.35 -8.32 -0.86
C THR A 108 -13.08 -9.34 -1.94
N LEU A 109 -13.69 -10.52 -1.81
CA LEU A 109 -13.77 -11.52 -2.85
C LEU A 109 -15.02 -11.28 -3.69
N TYR A 110 -14.82 -10.86 -4.93
CA TYR A 110 -15.89 -10.52 -5.85
C TYR A 110 -16.25 -11.69 -6.77
N SER A 111 -17.55 -11.92 -6.97
CA SER A 111 -18.04 -12.79 -8.03
C SER A 111 -17.84 -12.20 -9.42
N LYS A 112 -17.89 -13.08 -10.43
CA LYS A 112 -17.85 -12.68 -11.84
C LYS A 112 -18.98 -11.72 -12.20
N GLU A 113 -20.16 -11.98 -11.66
CA GLU A 113 -21.39 -11.24 -11.90
C GLU A 113 -21.29 -9.81 -11.38
N VAL A 114 -20.72 -9.63 -10.18
CA VAL A 114 -20.53 -8.29 -9.57
C VAL A 114 -19.53 -7.43 -10.34
N LEU A 115 -18.48 -8.04 -10.89
CA LEU A 115 -17.48 -7.33 -11.69
C LEU A 115 -17.83 -7.26 -13.18
N LYS A 116 -18.88 -7.95 -13.63
CA LYS A 116 -19.30 -7.96 -15.04
C LYS A 116 -19.72 -6.54 -15.45
N GLY A 117 -19.01 -5.97 -16.42
CA GLY A 117 -19.30 -4.65 -16.97
C GLY A 117 -18.63 -3.49 -16.26
N ARG A 118 -17.93 -3.70 -15.13
CA ARG A 118 -17.04 -2.69 -14.56
C ARG A 118 -15.77 -2.61 -15.40
N LYS A 119 -15.54 -1.44 -16.01
CA LYS A 119 -14.32 -1.15 -16.77
C LYS A 119 -13.50 -0.15 -15.99
N GLN A 120 -12.35 -0.56 -15.47
CA GLN A 120 -11.38 0.39 -14.94
C GLN A 120 -10.64 1.07 -16.09
N LYS A 121 -10.63 2.40 -16.02
CA LYS A 121 -9.82 3.26 -16.88
C LYS A 121 -8.37 3.17 -16.43
N ILE A 122 -7.51 2.56 -17.24
CA ILE A 122 -6.08 2.45 -16.98
C ILE A 122 -5.33 3.47 -17.86
N PRO A 123 -4.76 4.53 -17.27
CA PRO A 123 -3.89 5.43 -18.02
C PRO A 123 -2.60 4.71 -18.41
N LEU A 124 -2.22 4.77 -19.68
CA LEU A 124 -0.97 4.24 -20.22
C LEU A 124 0.09 5.34 -20.26
N LYS A 125 1.37 4.95 -20.19
CA LYS A 125 2.52 5.89 -20.18
C LYS A 125 2.58 6.80 -21.43
N ASN A 126 1.95 6.41 -22.53
CA ASN A 126 1.88 7.18 -23.78
C ASN A 126 0.64 8.10 -23.87
N GLY A 127 -0.07 8.34 -22.77
CA GLY A 127 -1.26 9.19 -22.74
C GLY A 127 -2.54 8.52 -23.23
N HIS A 128 -2.46 7.29 -23.75
CA HIS A 128 -3.64 6.52 -24.11
C HIS A 128 -4.33 5.94 -22.87
N THR A 129 -5.60 5.59 -23.03
CA THR A 129 -6.39 4.90 -22.01
C THR A 129 -6.67 3.48 -22.46
N SER A 130 -6.38 2.50 -21.61
CA SER A 130 -6.88 1.14 -21.74
C SER A 130 -8.08 0.93 -20.83
N TYR A 131 -9.01 0.07 -21.22
CA TYR A 131 -10.09 -0.39 -20.37
C TYR A 131 -9.82 -1.84 -20.01
N SER A 132 -9.56 -2.08 -18.73
CA SER A 132 -9.51 -3.44 -18.20
C SER A 132 -10.90 -3.86 -17.78
N ASN A 133 -11.32 -5.08 -18.14
CA ASN A 133 -12.39 -5.74 -17.40
C ASN A 133 -11.83 -6.08 -16.03
N ASP A 134 -12.36 -5.47 -14.97
CA ASP A 134 -11.87 -5.62 -13.59
C ASP A 134 -11.76 -7.09 -13.20
N TYR A 135 -12.71 -7.89 -13.67
CA TYR A 135 -12.72 -9.33 -13.47
C TYR A 135 -11.55 -10.07 -14.12
N GLU A 136 -11.28 -9.83 -15.41
CA GLU A 136 -10.21 -10.52 -16.14
C GLU A 136 -8.83 -10.13 -15.63
N GLN A 137 -8.65 -8.87 -15.25
CA GLN A 137 -7.40 -8.42 -14.63
C GLN A 137 -7.24 -8.99 -13.23
N PHE A 138 -8.31 -9.06 -12.44
CA PHE A 138 -8.31 -9.73 -11.14
C PHE A 138 -7.91 -11.21 -11.27
N ILE A 139 -8.52 -11.94 -12.21
CA ILE A 139 -8.18 -13.33 -12.53
C ILE A 139 -6.72 -13.44 -12.99
N ARG A 140 -6.28 -12.62 -13.94
CA ARG A 140 -4.91 -12.67 -14.47
C ARG A 140 -3.88 -12.43 -13.38
N ASN A 141 -4.12 -11.44 -12.52
CA ASN A 141 -3.29 -11.18 -11.35
C ASN A 141 -3.27 -12.42 -10.46
N SER A 142 -4.42 -13.04 -10.19
CA SER A 142 -4.53 -14.28 -9.40
C SER A 142 -3.72 -15.44 -9.99
N LYS A 143 -3.90 -15.77 -11.27
CA LYS A 143 -3.17 -16.84 -11.97
C LYS A 143 -1.66 -16.64 -11.98
N SER A 144 -1.21 -15.39 -12.17
CA SER A 144 0.22 -15.06 -12.21
C SER A 144 0.92 -15.44 -10.89
N TRP A 145 0.19 -15.39 -9.77
CA TRP A 145 0.71 -15.80 -8.46
C TRP A 145 0.84 -17.30 -8.30
N VAL A 146 -0.19 -18.06 -8.71
CA VAL A 146 -0.17 -19.52 -8.63
C VAL A 146 1.04 -20.09 -9.37
N LYS A 147 1.41 -19.49 -10.51
CA LYS A 147 2.59 -19.88 -11.29
C LYS A 147 3.94 -19.60 -10.60
N ARG A 148 4.00 -18.65 -9.67
CA ARG A 148 5.22 -18.29 -8.93
C ARG A 148 5.37 -19.06 -7.62
N LYS A 149 4.53 -20.07 -7.37
CA LYS A 149 4.50 -20.80 -6.11
C LYS A 149 5.85 -21.47 -5.83
N ASN A 150 6.54 -20.98 -4.81
CA ASN A 150 7.72 -21.63 -4.27
C ASN A 150 7.28 -22.89 -3.52
N LYS A 151 7.81 -24.07 -3.89
CA LYS A 151 7.41 -25.35 -3.28
C LYS A 151 7.65 -25.40 -1.76
N LYS A 152 8.51 -24.54 -1.22
CA LYS A 152 8.81 -24.45 0.22
C LYS A 152 7.81 -23.58 1.00
N LEU A 153 7.01 -22.75 0.33
CA LEU A 153 6.03 -21.88 0.96
C LEU A 153 4.63 -22.46 0.84
N VAL A 154 3.95 -22.62 1.98
CA VAL A 154 2.53 -22.92 1.96
C VAL A 154 1.78 -21.60 1.81
N THR A 155 1.12 -21.45 0.65
CA THR A 155 0.36 -20.24 0.31
C THR A 155 -1.11 -20.46 0.58
N TYR A 156 -1.72 -19.52 1.30
CA TYR A 156 -3.13 -19.45 1.59
C TYR A 156 -3.69 -18.12 1.06
N ASN A 157 -4.95 -18.13 0.63
CA ASN A 157 -5.63 -16.92 0.17
C ASN A 157 -6.73 -16.59 1.16
N PHE A 158 -6.74 -15.35 1.64
CA PHE A 158 -7.71 -14.90 2.64
C PHE A 158 -8.50 -13.71 2.12
N TYR A 159 -9.76 -13.64 2.55
CA TYR A 159 -10.63 -12.50 2.27
C TYR A 159 -11.43 -12.04 3.50
N SER A 160 -11.76 -10.76 3.61
CA SER A 160 -12.63 -10.27 4.68
C SER A 160 -14.12 -10.34 4.34
N HIS A 161 -14.48 -9.89 3.13
CA HIS A 161 -15.86 -9.75 2.67
C HIS A 161 -16.09 -10.62 1.43
N ASN A 162 -17.25 -11.29 1.36
CA ASN A 162 -17.64 -12.07 0.19
C ASN A 162 -18.81 -11.36 -0.51
N GLN A 163 -18.64 -10.99 -1.78
CA GLN A 163 -19.68 -10.42 -2.63
C GLN A 163 -20.17 -11.47 -3.64
N ASN A 164 -20.89 -12.46 -3.10
CA ASN A 164 -21.53 -13.57 -3.82
C ASN A 164 -20.56 -14.45 -4.63
N SER A 165 -19.28 -14.49 -4.26
CA SER A 165 -18.30 -15.42 -4.84
C SER A 165 -18.38 -16.77 -4.15
N ASN A 166 -18.07 -17.83 -4.88
CA ASN A 166 -17.73 -19.12 -4.27
C ASN A 166 -16.36 -19.02 -3.58
N ASP A 167 -16.16 -19.80 -2.53
CA ASP A 167 -14.89 -19.91 -1.79
C ASP A 167 -13.79 -20.60 -2.62
N GLU A 168 -14.17 -21.24 -3.71
CA GLU A 168 -13.26 -21.64 -4.78
C GLU A 168 -13.33 -20.63 -5.91
N PHE A 169 -12.20 -19.96 -6.15
CA PHE A 169 -12.09 -18.96 -7.20
C PHE A 169 -10.80 -19.22 -7.98
N ASP A 170 -10.93 -19.40 -9.29
CA ASP A 170 -9.79 -19.63 -10.20
C ASP A 170 -8.96 -20.88 -9.84
N GLY A 171 -9.64 -21.97 -9.46
CA GLY A 171 -8.99 -23.23 -9.03
C GLY A 171 -8.18 -23.08 -7.74
N THR A 172 -8.39 -21.99 -7.00
CA THR A 172 -7.69 -21.67 -5.77
C THR A 172 -8.69 -21.59 -4.63
N GLN A 173 -8.37 -22.26 -3.52
CA GLN A 173 -9.15 -22.18 -2.29
C GLN A 173 -8.91 -20.84 -1.59
N TRP A 174 -10.01 -20.19 -1.21
CA TRP A 174 -10.02 -18.97 -0.43
C TRP A 174 -10.64 -19.23 0.94
N HIS A 175 -10.07 -18.57 1.95
CA HIS A 175 -10.49 -18.69 3.34
C HIS A 175 -11.05 -17.34 3.82
N LYS A 176 -12.21 -17.38 4.47
CA LYS A 176 -12.74 -16.19 5.13
C LYS A 176 -11.89 -15.86 6.36
N ASP A 177 -11.51 -14.59 6.51
CA ASP A 177 -10.88 -14.02 7.69
C ASP A 177 -11.95 -13.67 8.73
N PRO A 178 -12.15 -14.50 9.77
CA PRO A 178 -13.23 -14.29 10.73
C PRO A 178 -13.00 -12.99 11.50
N LEU A 179 -14.02 -12.13 11.52
CA LEU A 179 -13.99 -10.82 12.20
C LEU A 179 -12.89 -9.88 11.70
N SER A 180 -12.35 -10.13 10.50
CA SER A 180 -11.25 -9.38 9.91
C SER A 180 -10.00 -9.36 10.80
N LEU A 181 -9.69 -10.49 11.48
CA LEU A 181 -8.60 -10.57 12.44
C LEU A 181 -7.25 -10.28 11.78
N ILE A 182 -6.96 -10.96 10.66
CA ILE A 182 -5.69 -10.79 9.93
C ILE A 182 -5.60 -9.34 9.44
N LYS A 183 -6.69 -8.81 8.87
CA LYS A 183 -6.75 -7.38 8.50
C LYS A 183 -6.42 -6.50 9.70
N LYS A 184 -7.15 -6.60 10.82
CA LYS A 184 -6.91 -5.74 11.99
C LYS A 184 -5.48 -5.82 12.54
N MET A 185 -4.84 -6.99 12.47
CA MET A 185 -3.46 -7.17 12.94
C MET A 185 -2.41 -6.56 12.00
N PHE A 186 -2.67 -6.54 10.69
CA PHE A 186 -1.66 -6.23 9.68
C PHE A 186 -2.05 -5.11 8.70
N SER A 187 -3.25 -4.53 8.81
CA SER A 187 -3.80 -3.51 7.91
C SER A 187 -3.52 -2.08 8.33
N SER A 188 -2.62 -1.84 9.30
CA SER A 188 -2.03 -0.50 9.46
C SER A 188 -1.43 0.00 8.13
N PHE A 189 -1.17 -0.92 7.20
CA PHE A 189 -1.01 -0.71 5.77
C PHE A 189 -2.36 -0.44 5.11
N ASN A 190 -2.69 0.84 5.02
CA ASN A 190 -3.94 1.44 4.59
C ASN A 190 -4.27 1.20 3.09
N SER A 191 -4.27 -0.05 2.62
CA SER A 191 -4.70 -0.39 1.26
C SER A 191 -6.04 -1.12 1.28
N ASN A 192 -7.04 -0.51 0.64
CA ASN A 192 -8.32 -1.17 0.36
C ASN A 192 -8.17 -2.32 -0.66
N TYR A 193 -6.96 -2.55 -1.17
CA TYR A 193 -6.68 -3.42 -2.31
C TYR A 193 -6.13 -4.80 -1.90
N GLY A 194 -5.76 -4.98 -0.63
CA GLY A 194 -5.18 -6.22 -0.11
C GLY A 194 -3.66 -6.16 0.08
N PHE A 195 -3.11 -7.18 0.71
CA PHE A 195 -1.69 -7.24 1.07
C PHE A 195 -1.15 -8.66 1.00
N PHE A 196 0.17 -8.79 0.99
CA PHE A 196 0.88 -10.05 1.16
C PHE A 196 1.48 -10.09 2.56
N LEU A 197 1.41 -11.26 3.18
CA LEU A 197 1.85 -11.49 4.55
C LEU A 197 2.65 -12.80 4.60
N ALA A 198 3.84 -12.77 5.18
CA ALA A 198 4.59 -13.97 5.55
C ALA A 198 4.68 -14.03 7.07
N ILE A 199 4.39 -15.18 7.68
CA ILE A 199 4.53 -15.39 9.13
C ILE A 199 5.31 -16.67 9.38
N HIS A 200 6.42 -16.56 10.09
CA HIS A 200 7.23 -17.69 10.54
C HIS A 200 6.62 -18.33 11.80
N PRO A 201 6.91 -19.61 12.08
CA PRO A 201 6.42 -20.30 13.28
C PRO A 201 6.80 -19.61 14.61
N ASP A 202 7.91 -18.89 14.63
CA ASP A 202 8.36 -18.12 15.80
C ASP A 202 7.63 -16.78 15.98
N GLY A 203 6.84 -16.35 15.00
CA GLY A 203 6.08 -15.09 15.03
C GLY A 203 6.76 -13.93 14.30
N ARG A 204 7.96 -14.12 13.72
CA ARG A 204 8.51 -13.14 12.76
C ARG A 204 7.55 -12.99 11.59
N TYR A 205 7.32 -11.76 11.14
CA TYR A 205 6.40 -11.50 10.04
C TYR A 205 6.89 -10.40 9.12
N TRP A 206 6.46 -10.49 7.86
CA TRP A 206 6.63 -9.48 6.84
C TRP A 206 5.28 -9.17 6.17
N VAL A 207 5.00 -7.89 5.91
CA VAL A 207 3.78 -7.44 5.22
C VAL A 207 4.14 -6.46 4.10
N SER A 208 3.48 -6.54 2.94
CA SER A 208 3.55 -5.48 1.93
C SER A 208 2.27 -5.38 1.11
N ASN A 209 1.95 -4.16 0.69
CA ASN A 209 0.90 -3.87 -0.29
C ASN A 209 1.34 -4.14 -1.74
N SER A 210 2.64 -4.36 -1.96
CA SER A 210 3.19 -4.62 -3.29
C SER A 210 3.41 -6.11 -3.50
N CYS A 211 3.27 -6.54 -4.75
CA CYS A 211 3.61 -7.90 -5.15
C CYS A 211 5.05 -8.25 -4.73
N LEU A 212 5.25 -9.45 -4.17
CA LEU A 212 6.58 -10.06 -4.03
C LEU A 212 7.43 -9.78 -5.27
N THR A 213 8.56 -9.10 -5.07
CA THR A 213 9.61 -9.02 -6.07
C THR A 213 10.26 -10.40 -6.23
N ASN A 214 10.94 -10.65 -7.35
CA ASN A 214 11.44 -11.97 -7.79
C ASN A 214 12.40 -12.71 -6.84
N ASN A 215 12.69 -12.18 -5.65
CA ASN A 215 13.55 -12.81 -4.64
C ASN A 215 13.02 -12.73 -3.21
N LEU A 216 11.84 -12.13 -3.00
CA LEU A 216 11.36 -11.90 -1.64
C LEU A 216 10.89 -13.21 -1.00
N ASP A 217 10.26 -14.10 -1.76
CA ASP A 217 9.95 -15.47 -1.34
C ASP A 217 11.19 -16.21 -0.78
N LYS A 218 12.35 -16.06 -1.42
CA LYS A 218 13.62 -16.62 -0.91
C LYS A 218 14.03 -15.98 0.41
N LYS A 219 13.93 -14.65 0.52
CA LYS A 219 14.25 -13.90 1.74
C LYS A 219 13.33 -14.27 2.92
N MET A 220 12.10 -14.69 2.65
CA MET A 220 11.13 -15.09 3.67
C MET A 220 11.25 -16.56 4.08
N VAL A 221 11.90 -17.41 3.27
CA VAL A 221 12.06 -18.85 3.60
C VAL A 221 13.41 -19.12 4.28
N ASP A 222 14.45 -18.40 3.87
CA ASP A 222 15.80 -18.61 4.37
C ASP A 222 16.10 -17.68 5.55
N ASP A 223 16.39 -18.25 6.72
CA ASP A 223 16.61 -17.46 7.95
C ASP A 223 17.77 -16.49 7.85
N LYS A 224 18.84 -16.86 7.12
CA LYS A 224 19.99 -15.98 6.92
C LYS A 224 19.59 -14.79 6.06
N ALA A 225 18.90 -15.02 4.95
CA ALA A 225 18.41 -13.98 4.06
C ALA A 225 17.37 -13.08 4.76
N TRP A 226 16.50 -13.66 5.59
CA TRP A 226 15.57 -12.91 6.45
C TRP A 226 16.33 -11.96 7.37
N ASN A 227 17.27 -12.48 8.16
CA ASN A 227 18.00 -11.69 9.15
C ASN A 227 18.79 -10.55 8.51
N GLN A 228 19.43 -10.81 7.36
CA GLN A 228 20.12 -9.78 6.58
C GLN A 228 19.15 -8.69 6.10
N HIS A 229 17.99 -9.09 5.58
CA HIS A 229 16.99 -8.15 5.11
C HIS A 229 16.39 -7.32 6.25
N TYR A 230 16.05 -7.97 7.37
CA TYR A 230 15.55 -7.32 8.57
C TYR A 230 16.54 -6.31 9.14
N ALA A 231 17.82 -6.70 9.30
CA ALA A 231 18.85 -5.80 9.80
C ALA A 231 19.07 -4.60 8.87
N SER A 232 19.11 -4.82 7.55
CA SER A 232 19.23 -3.75 6.55
C SER A 232 18.04 -2.79 6.61
N TYR A 233 16.82 -3.33 6.69
CA TYR A 233 15.59 -2.55 6.80
C TYR A 233 15.58 -1.70 8.09
N GLN A 234 15.87 -2.31 9.24
CA GLN A 234 15.89 -1.64 10.54
C GLN A 234 16.97 -0.54 10.58
N GLY A 235 18.16 -0.80 10.05
CA GLY A 235 19.23 0.21 9.96
C GLY A 235 18.81 1.44 9.17
N LYS A 236 18.21 1.24 7.99
CA LYS A 236 17.66 2.33 7.16
C LYS A 236 16.53 3.08 7.87
N TYR A 237 15.61 2.35 8.49
CA TYR A 237 14.50 2.95 9.21
C TYR A 237 15.00 3.85 10.35
N LEU A 238 15.93 3.37 11.17
CA LEU A 238 16.52 4.15 12.27
C LEU A 238 17.31 5.37 11.79
N GLN A 239 18.03 5.25 10.66
CA GLN A 239 18.73 6.39 10.05
C GLN A 239 17.78 7.49 9.57
N LEU A 240 16.62 7.09 9.03
CA LEU A 240 15.60 8.02 8.55
C LEU A 240 14.73 8.58 9.67
N ASN A 241 14.59 7.83 10.77
CA ASN A 241 13.79 8.14 11.95
C ASN A 241 14.63 8.18 13.23
N PRO A 242 15.57 9.13 13.36
CA PRO A 242 16.36 9.24 14.58
C PRO A 242 15.43 9.54 15.75
N ILE A 243 15.60 8.78 16.84
CA ILE A 243 14.89 9.04 18.11
C ILE A 243 15.29 10.44 18.55
N GLN A 244 14.33 11.38 18.53
CA GLN A 244 14.52 12.68 19.15
C GLN A 244 14.62 12.41 20.65
N ARG A 245 15.85 12.43 21.18
CA ARG A 245 16.06 12.45 22.63
C ARG A 245 15.43 13.73 23.14
N LYS A 246 14.28 13.59 23.81
CA LYS A 246 13.67 14.67 24.58
C LYS A 246 14.54 15.00 25.78
#